data_AF-A0A6W0KQC8-F1
#
_entry.id   AF-A0A6W0KQC8-F1
#
_cell.length_a   1.000
_cell.length_b   1.000
_cell.length_c   1.000
_cell.angle_alpha   90.00
_cell.angle_beta   90.00
_cell.angle_gamma   90.00
#
_symmetry.space_group_name_H-M   'P 1'
#
loop_
_entity.id
_entity.type
_entity.pdbx_description
1 polymer ?
#
loop_
_entity_poly.entity_id
_entity_poly.type
_entity_poly.pdbx_seq_one_letter_code
_entity_poly.pdbx_strand_id
1 'polypeptide(L)'
;GTTHVIFEPLDFIARLAALVPKPRVNLTRFHGVFAPNSRHRALVTPAKRGRGNKVRVADEPATPAQRRASMTWAQRLKRVFNIDIETCSGCGGAMKVIACIEDPIVIKQILDHLKHKAETSGTRALPESRAPPAELLLGLFD
;
A
#
# COMPACT_ATOMS: atom_id res chain seq x y z
N GLY A 1 -45.98 -33.01 -27.68
CA GLY A 1 -44.57 -32.75 -27.35
C GLY A 1 -44.24 -33.39 -26.02
N THR A 2 -42.99 -33.79 -25.79
CA THR A 2 -42.54 -34.38 -24.51
C THR A 2 -42.52 -33.34 -23.39
N THR A 3 -43.25 -33.61 -22.31
CA THR A 3 -43.42 -32.69 -21.17
C THR A 3 -42.42 -32.92 -20.04
N HIS A 4 -41.77 -34.08 -20.00
CA HIS A 4 -40.81 -34.45 -18.96
C HIS A 4 -39.67 -35.31 -19.54
N VAL A 5 -38.54 -35.28 -18.85
CA VAL A 5 -37.36 -36.10 -19.12
C VAL A 5 -36.95 -36.77 -17.81
N ILE A 6 -36.70 -38.07 -17.85
CA ILE A 6 -36.31 -38.86 -16.67
C ILE A 6 -34.79 -39.00 -16.69
N PHE A 7 -34.16 -38.69 -15.56
CA PHE A 7 -32.71 -38.80 -15.37
C PHE A 7 -32.41 -39.70 -14.18
N GLU A 8 -31.29 -40.41 -14.24
CA GLU A 8 -30.67 -41.03 -13.06
C GLU A 8 -30.24 -39.90 -12.09
N PRO A 9 -30.30 -40.08 -10.76
CA PRO A 9 -30.03 -39.00 -9.81
C PRO A 9 -28.67 -38.32 -10.00
N LEU A 10 -27.63 -39.09 -10.34
CA LEU A 10 -26.28 -38.57 -10.59
C LEU A 10 -26.19 -37.78 -11.91
N ASP A 11 -26.86 -38.25 -12.96
CA ASP A 11 -26.94 -37.56 -14.24
C ASP A 11 -27.65 -36.20 -14.13
N PHE A 12 -28.71 -36.14 -13.31
CA PHE A 12 -29.40 -34.90 -13.02
C PHE A 12 -28.47 -33.88 -12.34
N ILE A 13 -27.75 -34.31 -11.31
CA ILE A 13 -26.79 -33.47 -10.58
C ILE A 13 -25.65 -33.02 -11.51
N ALA A 14 -25.11 -33.91 -12.34
CA ALA A 14 -24.05 -33.58 -13.28
C ALA A 14 -24.49 -32.50 -14.29
N ARG A 15 -25.72 -32.59 -14.80
CA ARG A 15 -26.28 -31.59 -15.72
C ARG A 15 -26.54 -30.25 -15.05
N LEU A 16 -26.98 -30.23 -13.80
CA LEU A 16 -27.12 -28.99 -13.03
C LEU A 16 -25.76 -28.35 -12.74
N ALA A 17 -24.78 -29.15 -12.31
CA ALA A 17 -23.43 -28.67 -12.01
C ALA A 17 -22.73 -28.08 -13.24
N ALA A 18 -23.03 -28.58 -14.45
CA ALA A 18 -22.49 -28.05 -15.70
C ALA A 18 -22.93 -26.60 -16.00
N LEU A 19 -24.04 -26.13 -15.41
CA LEU A 19 -24.50 -24.74 -15.54
C LEU A 19 -23.71 -23.78 -14.64
N VAL A 20 -23.02 -24.30 -13.61
CA VAL A 20 -22.24 -23.47 -12.69
C VAL A 20 -20.98 -22.97 -13.42
N PRO A 21 -20.81 -21.64 -13.55
CA PRO A 21 -19.63 -21.09 -14.20
C PRO A 21 -18.35 -21.50 -13.47
N LYS A 22 -17.26 -21.64 -14.23
CA LYS A 22 -15.94 -21.92 -13.64
C LYS A 22 -15.60 -20.88 -12.56
N PRO A 23 -15.03 -21.29 -11.43
CA PRO A 23 -14.64 -20.36 -10.39
C PRO A 23 -13.64 -19.33 -10.93
N ARG A 24 -13.69 -18.11 -10.37
CA ARG A 24 -12.80 -16.98 -10.70
C ARG A 24 -12.99 -16.37 -12.09
N VAL A 25 -14.08 -16.68 -12.80
CA VAL A 25 -14.47 -15.93 -14.01
C VAL A 25 -15.44 -14.81 -13.66
N ASN A 26 -15.28 -13.64 -14.27
CA ASN A 26 -16.23 -12.54 -14.07
C ASN A 26 -17.55 -12.83 -14.80
N LEU A 27 -18.62 -13.03 -14.03
CA LEU A 27 -19.96 -13.30 -14.52
C LEU A 27 -20.64 -12.06 -15.10
N THR A 28 -20.25 -10.87 -14.60
CA THR A 28 -20.82 -9.60 -15.03
C THR A 28 -19.93 -8.95 -16.07
N ARG A 29 -20.30 -9.10 -17.34
CA ARG A 29 -19.64 -8.41 -18.45
C ARG A 29 -20.36 -7.10 -18.75
N PHE A 30 -19.68 -5.99 -18.47
CA PHE A 30 -20.17 -4.67 -18.83
C PHE A 30 -19.84 -4.36 -20.30
N HIS A 31 -20.82 -3.81 -21.01
CA HIS A 31 -20.71 -3.38 -22.40
C HIS A 31 -20.96 -1.86 -22.54
N GLY A 32 -20.60 -1.30 -23.69
CA GLY A 32 -20.81 0.13 -23.99
C GLY A 32 -19.63 1.04 -23.63
N VAL A 33 -19.78 2.33 -23.91
CA VAL A 33 -18.69 3.32 -23.85
C VAL A 33 -18.13 3.52 -22.44
N PHE A 34 -18.93 3.32 -21.40
CA PHE A 34 -18.52 3.41 -19.99
C PHE A 34 -17.91 2.11 -19.42
N ALA A 35 -17.98 0.99 -20.16
CA ALA A 35 -17.47 -0.30 -19.68
C ALA A 35 -15.97 -0.25 -19.38
N PRO A 36 -15.47 -0.95 -18.35
CA PRO A 36 -14.07 -0.87 -17.92
C PRO A 36 -13.04 -1.13 -19.04
N ASN A 37 -13.38 -2.04 -19.97
CA ASN A 37 -12.53 -2.47 -21.08
C ASN A 37 -12.72 -1.67 -22.38
N SER A 38 -13.64 -0.70 -22.41
CA SER A 38 -13.89 0.15 -23.59
C SER A 38 -12.70 1.05 -23.89
N ARG A 39 -12.32 1.14 -25.17
CA ARG A 39 -11.28 2.05 -25.66
C ARG A 39 -11.69 3.53 -25.57
N HIS A 40 -13.00 3.81 -25.51
CA HIS A 40 -13.51 5.18 -25.47
C HIS A 40 -13.76 5.69 -24.04
N ARG A 41 -13.72 4.82 -23.03
CA ARG A 41 -14.04 5.19 -21.63
C ARG A 41 -13.21 6.36 -21.12
N ALA A 42 -11.93 6.39 -21.46
CA ALA A 42 -11.00 7.44 -21.03
C ALA A 42 -11.33 8.81 -21.65
N LEU A 43 -12.01 8.84 -22.80
CA LEU A 43 -12.42 10.10 -23.45
C LEU A 43 -13.71 10.66 -22.83
N VAL A 44 -14.59 9.79 -22.35
CA VAL A 44 -15.94 10.18 -21.86
C VAL A 44 -16.03 10.35 -20.35
N THR A 45 -15.08 9.81 -19.58
CA THR A 45 -15.08 9.90 -18.11
C THR A 45 -14.18 11.04 -17.64
N PRO A 46 -14.61 11.92 -16.71
CA PRO A 46 -13.77 13.01 -16.19
C PRO A 46 -12.44 12.56 -15.57
N ALA A 47 -12.42 11.34 -15.01
CA ALA A 47 -11.22 10.71 -14.45
C ALA A 47 -10.26 10.14 -15.52
N LYS A 48 -10.65 10.16 -16.80
CA LYS A 48 -9.91 9.61 -17.95
C LYS A 48 -9.44 8.16 -17.76
N ARG A 49 -10.25 7.32 -17.10
CA ARG A 49 -9.92 5.93 -16.74
C ARG A 49 -10.17 4.93 -17.86
N GLY A 50 -9.37 3.87 -17.92
CA GLY A 50 -9.61 2.68 -18.75
C GLY A 50 -8.55 2.47 -19.83
N ARG A 51 -8.69 1.40 -20.63
CA ARG A 51 -7.73 1.03 -21.68
C ARG A 51 -7.46 2.11 -22.73
N GLY A 52 -8.40 3.04 -22.89
CA GLY A 52 -8.26 4.20 -23.78
C GLY A 52 -7.33 5.29 -23.27
N ASN A 53 -6.87 5.22 -22.01
CA ASN A 53 -5.98 6.20 -21.43
C ASN A 53 -4.58 6.04 -22.03
N LYS A 54 -4.36 6.60 -23.21
CA LYS A 54 -3.01 6.80 -23.72
C LYS A 54 -2.35 7.75 -22.73
N VAL A 55 -1.29 7.29 -22.05
CA VAL A 55 -0.44 8.12 -21.18
C VAL A 55 -0.01 9.33 -22.02
N ARG A 56 -0.75 10.43 -21.94
CA ARG A 56 -0.36 11.68 -22.55
C ARG A 56 0.64 12.28 -21.58
N VAL A 57 1.85 12.45 -22.10
CA VAL A 57 2.92 13.24 -21.49
C VAL A 57 2.36 14.61 -21.09
N ALA A 58 2.84 15.04 -19.93
CA ALA A 58 2.47 16.19 -19.13
C ALA A 58 2.28 17.50 -19.92
N ASP A 59 1.18 18.21 -19.61
CA ASP A 59 1.21 19.69 -19.42
C ASP A 59 -0.09 20.19 -18.74
N GLU A 60 -1.18 19.43 -18.82
CA GLU A 60 -2.47 19.83 -18.22
C GLU A 60 -2.56 19.46 -16.72
N PRO A 61 -2.97 20.41 -15.84
CA PRO A 61 -3.13 20.11 -14.42
C PRO A 61 -4.20 19.04 -14.22
N ALA A 62 -3.82 17.97 -13.50
CA ALA A 62 -4.71 16.86 -13.22
C ALA A 62 -6.02 17.33 -12.57
N THR A 63 -7.16 16.86 -13.09
CA THR A 63 -8.47 17.23 -12.55
C THR A 63 -8.62 16.70 -11.11
N PRO A 64 -9.47 17.31 -10.26
CA PRO A 64 -9.69 16.82 -8.89
C PRO A 64 -10.06 15.33 -8.82
N ALA A 65 -10.81 14.83 -9.81
CA ALA A 65 -11.14 13.41 -9.93
C ALA A 65 -9.91 12.53 -10.21
N GLN A 66 -8.98 13.00 -11.04
CA GLN A 66 -7.71 12.33 -11.29
C GLN A 66 -6.80 12.33 -10.06
N ARG A 67 -6.69 13.46 -9.36
CA ARG A 67 -5.87 13.59 -8.13
C ARG A 67 -6.35 12.68 -7.00
N ARG A 68 -7.67 12.55 -6.80
CA ARG A 68 -8.23 11.62 -5.81
C ARG A 68 -7.96 10.17 -6.17
N ALA A 69 -7.96 9.83 -7.46
CA ALA A 69 -7.66 8.48 -7.93
C ALA A 69 -6.17 8.13 -7.84
N SER A 70 -5.28 9.12 -7.98
CA SER A 70 -3.83 8.94 -7.89
C SER A 70 -3.28 8.88 -6.47
N MET A 71 -4.13 8.91 -5.43
CA MET A 71 -3.65 8.84 -4.05
C MET A 71 -2.84 7.56 -3.83
N THR A 72 -1.59 7.72 -3.40
CA THR A 72 -0.71 6.61 -2.99
C THR A 72 -1.34 5.89 -1.80
N TRP A 73 -0.91 4.65 -1.55
CA TRP A 73 -1.32 3.94 -0.35
C TRP A 73 -1.02 4.74 0.94
N ALA A 74 0.15 5.39 1.01
CA ALA A 74 0.54 6.25 2.14
C ALA A 74 -0.38 7.48 2.31
N GLN A 75 -0.72 8.17 1.21
CA GLN A 75 -1.67 9.28 1.23
C GLN A 75 -3.06 8.86 1.71
N ARG A 76 -3.48 7.62 1.41
CA ARG A 76 -4.73 7.07 1.92
C ARG A 76 -4.68 6.79 3.42
N LEU A 77 -3.56 6.27 3.95
CA LEU A 77 -3.39 6.09 5.39
C LEU A 77 -3.51 7.43 6.13
N LYS A 78 -2.86 8.48 5.64
CA LYS A 78 -2.96 9.82 6.22
C LYS A 78 -4.40 10.34 6.17
N ARG A 79 -5.09 10.17 5.05
CA ARG A 79 -6.45 10.68 4.88
C ARG A 79 -7.51 9.92 5.71
N VAL A 80 -7.41 8.60 5.79
CA VAL A 80 -8.44 7.75 6.42
C VAL A 80 -8.17 7.53 7.91
N PHE A 81 -6.90 7.32 8.27
CA PHE A 81 -6.49 6.95 9.63
C PHE A 81 -5.65 8.01 10.33
N ASN A 82 -5.37 9.15 9.68
CA ASN A 82 -4.46 10.18 10.19
C ASN A 82 -3.05 9.65 10.51
N ILE A 83 -2.59 8.64 9.76
CA ILE A 83 -1.25 8.06 9.90
C ILE A 83 -0.37 8.60 8.76
N ASP A 84 0.61 9.44 9.10
CA ASP A 84 1.60 9.94 8.14
C ASP A 84 2.89 9.10 8.20
N ILE A 85 3.19 8.41 7.10
CA ILE A 85 4.43 7.65 6.90
C ILE A 85 5.32 8.25 5.81
N GLU A 86 4.92 9.38 5.21
CA GLU A 86 5.70 10.10 4.20
C GLU A 86 6.65 11.11 4.84
N THR A 87 6.47 11.42 6.13
CA THR A 87 7.27 12.41 6.87
C THR A 87 7.89 11.79 8.13
N CYS A 88 9.20 11.95 8.30
CA CYS A 88 9.92 11.46 9.47
C CYS A 88 9.55 12.26 10.74
N SER A 89 9.21 11.58 11.83
CA SER A 89 8.84 12.21 13.11
C SER A 89 10.01 12.89 13.83
N GLY A 90 11.26 12.48 13.57
CA GLY A 90 12.45 13.05 14.20
C GLY A 90 12.98 14.29 13.48
N CYS A 91 13.18 14.19 12.16
CA CYS A 91 13.82 15.26 11.37
C CYS A 91 12.89 16.00 10.40
N GLY A 92 11.62 15.57 10.25
CA GLY A 92 10.68 16.16 9.31
C GLY A 92 10.97 15.87 7.82
N GLY A 93 12.00 15.07 7.52
CA GLY A 93 12.38 14.72 6.15
C GLY A 93 11.38 13.77 5.47
N ALA A 94 11.40 13.74 4.14
CA ALA A 94 10.58 12.83 3.35
C ALA A 94 11.04 11.37 3.51
N MET A 95 10.10 10.46 3.78
CA MET A 95 10.31 9.03 3.87
C MET A 95 9.75 8.29 2.66
N LYS A 96 10.36 7.16 2.31
CA LYS A 96 9.94 6.29 1.21
C LYS A 96 9.82 4.85 1.70
N VAL A 97 8.74 4.18 1.32
CA VAL A 97 8.56 2.74 1.55
C VAL A 97 9.54 1.96 0.67
N ILE A 98 10.41 1.17 1.28
CA ILE A 98 11.42 0.35 0.59
C ILE A 98 11.04 -1.12 0.48
N ALA A 99 10.23 -1.64 1.40
CA ALA A 99 9.78 -3.02 1.41
C ALA A 99 8.45 -3.16 2.18
N CYS A 100 7.65 -4.16 1.82
CA CYS A 100 6.51 -4.65 2.59
C CYS A 100 6.86 -6.06 3.09
N ILE A 101 6.78 -6.28 4.40
CA ILE A 101 7.08 -7.58 5.03
C ILE A 101 5.76 -8.15 5.53
N GLU A 102 5.35 -9.29 4.99
CA GLU A 102 4.06 -9.94 5.30
C GLU A 102 4.21 -11.25 6.09
N ASP A 103 5.42 -11.83 6.14
CA ASP A 103 5.67 -13.08 6.85
C ASP A 103 5.65 -12.87 8.39
N PRO A 104 4.74 -13.54 9.12
CA PRO A 104 4.59 -13.35 10.56
C PRO A 104 5.83 -13.75 11.37
N ILE A 105 6.62 -14.73 10.91
CA ILE A 105 7.84 -15.17 11.59
C ILE A 105 8.90 -14.08 11.48
N VAL A 106 9.08 -13.53 10.28
CA VAL A 106 10.03 -12.43 10.01
C VAL A 106 9.64 -11.18 10.78
N ILE A 107 8.35 -10.82 10.77
CA ILE A 107 7.82 -9.69 11.54
C ILE A 107 8.18 -9.85 13.03
N LYS A 108 7.93 -11.04 13.60
CA LYS A 108 8.23 -11.31 15.01
C LYS A 108 9.72 -11.16 15.31
N GLN A 109 10.58 -11.78 14.50
CA GLN A 109 12.03 -11.69 14.67
C GLN A 109 12.54 -10.23 14.64
N ILE A 110 12.03 -9.41 13.72
CA ILE A 110 12.38 -7.98 13.64
C ILE A 110 11.92 -7.24 14.88
N LEU A 111 10.67 -7.44 15.31
CA LEU A 111 10.12 -6.75 16.47
C LEU A 111 10.84 -7.14 17.77
N ASP A 112 11.20 -8.41 17.94
CA ASP A 112 11.94 -8.90 19.11
C ASP A 112 13.37 -8.30 19.14
N HIS A 113 14.05 -8.23 17.99
CA HIS A 113 15.35 -7.56 17.88
C HIS A 113 15.26 -6.06 18.24
N LEU A 114 14.23 -5.36 17.76
CA LEU A 114 14.04 -3.93 18.03
C LEU A 114 13.77 -3.65 19.51
N LYS A 115 13.01 -4.51 20.20
CA LYS A 115 12.77 -4.39 21.65
C LYS A 115 14.06 -4.51 22.45
N HIS A 116 14.85 -5.56 22.20
CA HIS A 116 16.14 -5.75 22.87
C HIS A 116 17.12 -4.60 22.61
N LYS A 117 17.11 -4.05 21.39
CA LYS A 117 17.92 -2.88 21.05
C LYS A 117 17.46 -1.62 21.78
N ALA A 118 16.15 -1.40 21.92
CA ALA A 118 15.60 -0.28 22.66
C ALA A 118 15.98 -0.36 24.16
N GLU A 119 15.81 -1.53 24.76
CA GLU A 119 16.20 -1.82 26.16
C GLU A 119 17.68 -1.52 26.41
N THR A 120 18.57 -2.03 25.54
CA THR A 120 20.01 -1.80 25.64
C THR A 120 20.43 -0.35 25.35
N SER A 121 19.69 0.38 24.51
CA SER A 121 19.98 1.79 24.20
C SER A 121 19.59 2.74 25.34
N GLY A 122 18.54 2.43 26.11
CA GLY A 122 18.14 3.22 27.28
C GLY A 122 19.13 3.14 28.46
N THR A 123 19.96 2.09 28.51
CA THR A 123 20.97 1.89 29.56
C THR A 123 22.34 2.44 29.20
N ARG A 124 22.55 2.89 27.95
CA ARG A 124 23.83 3.48 27.54
C ARG A 124 23.89 4.93 27.99
N ALA A 125 23.95 5.15 29.31
CA ALA A 125 24.44 6.39 29.86
C ALA A 125 25.79 6.69 29.18
N LEU A 126 25.84 7.78 28.43
CA LEU A 126 27.12 8.29 27.96
C LEU A 126 28.00 8.48 29.21
N PRO A 127 29.26 8.01 29.21
CA PRO A 127 30.14 8.27 30.34
C PRO A 127 30.15 9.78 30.61
N GLU A 128 30.11 10.16 31.89
CA GLU A 128 30.15 11.57 32.28
C GLU A 128 31.30 12.26 31.53
N SER A 129 31.00 13.41 30.93
CA SER A 129 31.98 14.22 30.22
C SER A 129 33.18 14.41 31.14
N ARG A 130 34.31 13.79 30.78
CA ARG A 130 35.54 13.91 31.56
C ARG A 130 35.92 15.38 31.58
N ALA A 131 36.02 15.96 32.78
CA ALA A 131 36.50 17.33 32.92
C ALA A 131 37.85 17.47 32.19
N PRO A 132 38.09 18.61 31.51
CA PRO A 132 39.39 18.85 30.89
C PRO A 132 40.49 18.68 31.93
N PRO A 133 41.66 18.13 31.56
CA PRO A 133 42.76 17.96 32.49
C PRO A 133 43.10 19.31 33.12
N ALA A 134 43.05 19.37 34.46
CA ALA A 134 43.46 20.55 35.21
C ALA A 134 45.00 20.62 35.18
N GLU A 135 45.55 21.13 34.08
CA GLU A 135 46.93 21.60 34.07
C GLU A 135 47.01 22.88 34.92
N LEU A 136 47.55 22.68 36.12
CA LEU A 136 48.41 23.59 36.88
C LEU A 136 48.68 24.95 36.22
N LEU A 137 47.76 25.90 36.33
CA LEU A 137 48.06 27.34 36.18
C LEU A 137 48.42 27.92 37.55
N LEU A 138 49.48 27.38 38.15
CA LEU A 138 50.27 28.07 39.16
C LEU A 138 51.53 28.60 38.46
N GLY A 139 51.47 29.89 38.08
CA GLY A 139 52.65 30.68 37.71
C GLY A 139 52.80 30.94 36.21
N LEU A 140 52.17 32.00 35.70
CA LEU A 140 52.59 32.74 34.50
C LEU A 140 51.76 34.03 34.33
N PHE A 141 51.84 34.90 35.34
CA PHE A 141 51.63 36.35 35.20
C PHE A 141 52.55 37.04 36.20
N ASP A 142 53.82 37.18 35.81
CA ASP A 142 54.73 38.29 36.14
C ASP A 142 55.42 38.70 34.83
#